data_AF-A0A838JMG0-F1
#
_entry.id   AF-A0A838JMG0-F1
#
_cell.length_a   1.000
_cell.length_b   1.000
_cell.length_c   1.000
_cell.angle_alpha   90.00
_cell.angle_beta   90.00
_cell.angle_gamma   90.00
#
_symmetry.space_group_name_H-M   'P 1'
#
loop_
_entity.id
_entity.type
_entity.pdbx_description
1 polymer ?
#
loop_
_entity_poly.entity_id
_entity_poly.type
_entity_poly.pdbx_seq_one_letter_code
_entity_poly.pdbx_strand_id
1 'polypeptide(L)'
;MDTRAVIVMPRGAPRVKLDATAALGAEVVLVGPDSAERSRRAEELAVEHGYVPVPPYDDEVLMAGQGTIGAEILEDLPEVESVLVPVSGGGLIGGISAAIKLSRPE
;
A
#
# COMPACT_ATOMS: atom_id res chain seq x y z
N MET A 1 5.67 4.69 14.96
CA MET A 1 4.61 5.55 15.53
C MET A 1 3.86 4.72 16.55
N ASP A 2 3.42 5.32 17.65
CA ASP A 2 2.61 4.62 18.66
C ASP A 2 1.12 4.75 18.28
N THR A 3 0.72 4.06 17.22
CA THR A 3 -0.63 4.14 16.64
C THR A 3 -1.19 2.74 16.46
N ARG A 4 -2.39 2.50 16.99
CA ARG A 4 -3.13 1.25 16.79
C ARG A 4 -3.55 1.11 15.32
N ALA A 5 -3.29 -0.06 14.73
CA ALA A 5 -3.73 -0.41 13.38
C ALA A 5 -4.66 -1.63 13.40
N VAL A 6 -5.75 -1.55 12.64
CA VAL A 6 -6.72 -2.64 12.46
C VAL A 6 -6.72 -3.05 11.00
N ILE A 7 -6.47 -4.33 10.72
CA ILE A 7 -6.32 -4.87 9.37
C ILE A 7 -7.42 -5.90 9.12
N VAL A 8 -8.29 -5.61 8.13
CA VAL A 8 -9.35 -6.52 7.73
C VAL A 8 -8.81 -7.51 6.69
N MET A 9 -8.80 -8.80 7.01
CA MET A 9 -8.24 -9.86 6.17
C MET A 9 -9.27 -10.95 5.88
N PRO A 10 -9.21 -11.64 4.73
CA PRO A 10 -10.11 -12.76 4.47
C PRO A 10 -9.73 -13.97 5.31
N ARG A 11 -10.70 -14.76 5.78
CA ARG A 11 -10.47 -16.02 6.53
C ARG A 11 -9.57 -17.02 5.80
N GLY A 12 -9.52 -16.97 4.47
CA GLY A 12 -8.65 -17.80 3.63
C GLY A 12 -7.26 -17.23 3.35
N ALA A 13 -6.86 -16.12 3.99
CA ALA A 13 -5.54 -15.54 3.79
C ALA A 13 -4.43 -16.55 4.17
N PRO A 14 -3.31 -16.61 3.43
CA PRO A 14 -2.17 -17.45 3.80
C PRO A 14 -1.73 -17.17 5.23
N ARG A 15 -1.52 -18.22 6.04
CA ARG A 15 -1.12 -18.10 7.46
C ARG A 15 0.10 -17.20 7.66
N VAL A 16 1.08 -17.31 6.78
CA VAL A 16 2.28 -16.45 6.82
C VAL A 16 1.95 -14.96 6.80
N LYS A 17 0.87 -14.53 6.11
CA LYS A 17 0.44 -13.13 6.09
C LYS A 17 -0.27 -12.74 7.39
N LEU A 18 -1.14 -13.61 7.91
CA LEU A 18 -1.84 -13.38 9.18
C LEU A 18 -0.85 -13.26 10.34
N ASP A 19 0.08 -14.21 10.43
CA ASP A 19 1.08 -14.29 11.50
C ASP A 19 2.03 -13.08 11.42
N ALA A 20 2.47 -12.68 10.22
CA ALA A 20 3.32 -11.51 10.04
C ALA A 20 2.61 -10.20 10.41
N THR A 21 1.34 -10.03 10.01
CA THR A 21 0.55 -8.84 10.37
C THR A 21 0.35 -8.75 11.88
N ALA A 22 0.00 -9.85 12.55
CA ALA A 22 -0.14 -9.89 14.00
C ALA A 22 1.19 -9.64 14.74
N ALA A 23 2.31 -10.16 14.21
CA ALA A 23 3.64 -9.95 14.78
C ALA A 23 4.10 -8.48 14.73
N LEU A 24 3.56 -7.69 13.80
CA LEU A 24 3.76 -6.23 13.73
C LEU A 24 2.86 -5.45 14.70
N GLY A 25 2.06 -6.13 15.53
CA GLY A 25 1.20 -5.53 16.54
C GLY A 25 -0.16 -5.06 16.03
N ALA A 26 -0.52 -5.39 14.78
CA ALA A 26 -1.82 -5.04 14.23
C ALA A 26 -2.93 -5.96 14.74
N GLU A 27 -4.11 -5.39 14.96
CA GLU A 27 -5.32 -6.15 15.23
C GLU A 27 -5.90 -6.70 13.91
N VAL A 28 -6.07 -8.02 13.83
CA VAL A 28 -6.57 -8.67 12.62
C VAL A 28 -8.06 -8.98 12.76
N VAL A 29 -8.87 -8.41 11.87
CA VAL A 29 -10.31 -8.69 11.77
C VAL A 29 -10.57 -9.59 10.57
N LEU A 30 -11.13 -10.77 10.80
CA LEU A 30 -11.36 -11.77 9.74
C LEU A 30 -12.78 -11.73 9.18
N VAL A 31 -12.89 -11.59 7.86
CA VAL A 31 -14.17 -11.61 7.11
C VAL A 31 -14.21 -12.75 6.09
N GLY A 32 -15.29 -12.85 5.32
CA GLY A 32 -15.37 -13.76 4.17
C GLY A 32 -14.30 -13.51 3.10
N PRO A 33 -14.23 -14.37 2.07
CA PRO A 33 -13.20 -14.28 1.03
C PRO A 33 -13.38 -13.08 0.10
N ASP A 34 -14.57 -12.51 0.04
CA ASP A 34 -14.93 -11.44 -0.90
C ASP A 34 -14.15 -10.15 -0.64
N SER A 35 -13.71 -9.49 -1.70
CA SER A 35 -12.96 -8.25 -1.59
C SER A 35 -13.84 -7.07 -1.21
N ALA A 36 -15.07 -7.02 -1.73
CA ALA A 36 -15.98 -5.95 -1.40
C ALA A 36 -16.44 -6.04 0.06
N GLU A 37 -16.60 -7.26 0.61
CA GLU A 37 -16.85 -7.49 2.03
C GLU A 37 -15.73 -6.94 2.92
N ARG A 38 -14.46 -7.12 2.53
CA ARG A 38 -13.32 -6.54 3.27
C ARG A 38 -13.37 -5.02 3.28
N SER A 39 -13.56 -4.40 2.11
CA SER A 39 -13.62 -2.94 2.01
C SER A 39 -14.78 -2.37 2.82
N ARG A 40 -15.99 -2.94 2.68
CA ARG A 40 -17.16 -2.55 3.47
C ARG A 40 -16.91 -2.67 4.97
N ARG A 41 -16.32 -3.77 5.42
CA ARG A 41 -16.04 -3.94 6.86
C ARG A 41 -15.00 -2.95 7.37
N ALA A 42 -14.00 -2.59 6.57
CA ALA A 42 -13.04 -1.56 6.93
C ALA A 42 -13.70 -0.16 7.04
N GLU A 43 -14.60 0.17 6.11
CA GLU A 43 -15.38 1.41 6.13
C GLU A 43 -16.31 1.48 7.35
N GLU A 44 -17.02 0.39 7.66
CA GLU A 44 -17.86 0.27 8.86
C GLU A 44 -17.07 0.53 10.14
N LEU A 45 -15.91 -0.12 10.29
CA LEU A 45 -15.02 0.07 11.44
C LEU A 45 -14.51 1.50 11.54
N ALA A 46 -14.21 2.14 10.39
CA ALA A 46 -13.79 3.52 10.35
C ALA A 46 -14.88 4.47 10.85
N VAL A 47 -16.14 4.25 10.44
CA VAL A 47 -17.29 5.03 10.94
C VAL A 47 -17.57 4.74 12.41
N GLU A 48 -17.57 3.47 12.82
CA GLU A 48 -17.90 3.02 14.18
C GLU A 48 -16.92 3.56 15.23
N HIS A 49 -15.63 3.57 14.91
CA HIS A 49 -14.58 3.91 15.87
C HIS A 49 -13.85 5.22 15.57
N GLY A 50 -14.21 5.91 14.49
CA GLY A 50 -13.52 7.13 14.04
C GLY A 50 -12.10 6.86 13.54
N TYR A 51 -11.84 5.69 12.94
CA TYR A 51 -10.52 5.40 12.37
C TYR A 51 -10.29 6.14 11.06
N VAL A 52 -9.03 6.40 10.75
CA VAL A 52 -8.61 6.94 9.45
C VAL A 52 -8.41 5.77 8.48
N PRO A 53 -9.17 5.68 7.38
CA PRO A 53 -8.92 4.67 6.36
C PRO A 53 -7.59 4.95 5.66
N VAL A 54 -6.77 3.92 5.51
CA VAL A 54 -5.52 3.97 4.75
C VAL A 54 -5.71 3.11 3.50
N PRO A 55 -5.86 3.71 2.30
CA PRO A 55 -6.02 2.94 1.08
C PRO A 55 -4.72 2.20 0.72
N PRO A 56 -4.77 1.14 -0.09
CA PRO A 56 -3.56 0.40 -0.45
C PRO A 56 -2.78 1.02 -1.63
N TYR A 57 -3.33 1.99 -2.38
CA TYR A 57 -2.64 2.60 -3.54
C TYR A 57 -3.20 3.95 -4.04
N ASP A 58 -4.52 4.18 -4.01
CA ASP A 58 -5.17 5.33 -4.66
C ASP A 58 -5.23 6.55 -3.73
N ASP A 59 -4.05 7.10 -3.44
CA ASP A 59 -3.87 8.26 -2.58
C ASP A 59 -2.53 8.95 -2.90
N GLU A 60 -2.55 10.28 -2.97
CA GLU A 60 -1.37 11.06 -3.38
C GLU A 60 -0.18 10.89 -2.44
N VAL A 61 -0.40 10.81 -1.13
CA VAL A 61 0.67 10.68 -0.14
C VAL A 61 1.28 9.28 -0.21
N LEU A 62 0.46 8.25 -0.38
CA LEU A 62 0.94 6.88 -0.57
C LEU A 62 1.72 6.73 -1.87
N MET A 63 1.23 7.31 -2.97
CA MET A 63 1.93 7.33 -4.26
C MET A 63 3.27 8.07 -4.17
N ALA A 64 3.30 9.24 -3.52
CA ALA A 64 4.53 9.98 -3.28
C ALA A 64 5.54 9.14 -2.47
N GLY A 65 5.07 8.40 -1.47
CA GLY A 65 5.87 7.43 -0.72
C GLY A 65 6.49 6.37 -1.64
N GLN A 66 5.73 5.81 -2.59
CA GLN A 66 6.29 4.84 -3.56
C GLN A 66 7.30 5.48 -4.52
N GLY A 67 7.17 6.78 -4.79
CA GLY A 67 8.09 7.55 -5.63
C GLY A 67 9.52 7.63 -5.07
N THR A 68 9.72 7.39 -3.77
CA THR A 68 11.06 7.30 -3.18
C THR A 68 11.93 6.25 -3.87
N ILE A 69 11.34 5.13 -4.30
CA ILE A 69 12.03 4.10 -5.09
C ILE A 69 12.56 4.67 -6.41
N GLY A 70 11.78 5.55 -7.07
CA GLY A 70 12.22 6.21 -8.31
C GLY A 70 13.39 7.16 -8.08
N ALA A 71 13.41 7.85 -6.94
CA ALA A 71 14.55 8.70 -6.56
C ALA A 71 15.81 7.87 -6.29
N GLU A 72 15.69 6.77 -5.55
CA GLU A 72 16.79 5.83 -5.27
C GLU A 72 17.35 5.21 -6.56
N ILE A 73 16.49 4.83 -7.52
CA ILE A 73 16.93 4.32 -8.83
C ILE A 73 17.79 5.34 -9.58
N LEU A 74 17.40 6.63 -9.60
CA LEU A 74 18.16 7.68 -10.27
C LEU A 74 19.47 8.02 -9.55
N GLU A 75 19.53 7.83 -8.23
CA GLU A 75 20.75 7.98 -7.45
C GLU A 75 21.74 6.85 -7.76
N ASP A 76 21.28 5.60 -7.71
CA ASP A 76 22.12 4.41 -7.87
C ASP A 76 22.48 4.11 -9.34
N LEU A 77 21.59 4.42 -10.28
CA LEU A 77 21.80 4.22 -11.72
C LEU A 77 21.34 5.44 -12.54
N PRO A 78 22.13 6.54 -12.55
CA PRO A 78 21.75 7.79 -13.21
C PRO A 78 21.47 7.66 -14.70
N GLU A 79 22.07 6.66 -15.36
CA GLU A 79 21.91 6.40 -16.80
C GLU A 79 20.85 5.33 -17.12
N VAL A 80 19.93 5.05 -16.20
CA VAL A 80 18.85 4.09 -16.45
C VAL A 80 18.00 4.50 -17.66
N GLU A 81 17.84 3.59 -18.62
CA GLU A 81 17.04 3.83 -19.84
C GLU A 81 15.61 3.29 -19.72
N SER A 82 15.40 2.29 -18.85
CA SER A 82 14.10 1.62 -18.72
C SER A 82 13.91 1.05 -17.33
N VAL A 83 12.72 1.26 -16.77
CA VAL A 83 12.31 0.73 -15.47
C VAL A 83 11.02 -0.07 -15.65
N LEU A 84 11.07 -1.37 -15.33
CA LEU A 84 9.90 -2.25 -15.37
C LEU A 84 9.25 -2.27 -14.00
N VAL A 85 7.99 -1.84 -13.92
CA VAL A 85 7.25 -1.77 -12.65
C VAL A 85 6.02 -2.67 -12.69
N PRO A 86 5.81 -3.58 -11.71
CA PRO A 86 4.59 -4.38 -11.64
C PRO A 86 3.37 -3.50 -11.32
N VAL A 87 2.26 -3.79 -11.98
CA VAL A 87 1.04 -2.97 -11.87
C VAL A 87 -0.11 -3.83 -11.35
N SER A 88 -0.67 -3.41 -10.22
CA SER A 88 -1.99 -3.82 -9.73
C SER A 88 -2.88 -2.58 -9.63
N GLY A 89 -3.03 -1.98 -8.44
CA GLY A 89 -3.78 -0.73 -8.26
C GLY A 89 -3.07 0.54 -8.75
N GLY A 90 -1.85 0.45 -9.30
CA GLY A 90 -1.17 1.57 -9.95
C GLY A 90 -0.32 2.48 -9.05
N GLY A 91 -0.48 2.42 -7.72
CA GLY A 91 0.24 3.34 -6.82
C GLY A 91 1.77 3.28 -6.93
N LEU A 92 2.33 2.08 -7.11
CA LEU A 92 3.77 1.87 -7.29
C LEU A 92 4.29 2.50 -8.59
N ILE A 93 3.69 2.15 -9.73
CA ILE A 93 4.11 2.70 -11.04
C ILE A 93 3.85 4.21 -11.10
N GLY A 94 2.75 4.69 -10.52
CA GLY A 94 2.43 6.11 -10.47
C GLY A 94 3.49 6.90 -9.70
N GLY A 95 3.85 6.44 -8.50
CA GLY A 95 4.90 7.06 -7.69
C GLY A 95 6.27 7.06 -8.37
N ILE A 96 6.73 5.88 -8.82
CA ILE A 96 8.04 5.74 -9.47
C ILE A 96 8.11 6.57 -10.76
N SER A 97 7.07 6.50 -11.60
CA SER A 97 7.03 7.26 -12.86
C SER A 97 7.03 8.77 -12.60
N ALA A 98 6.29 9.23 -11.60
CA ALA A 98 6.27 10.65 -11.24
C ALA A 98 7.65 11.13 -10.77
N ALA A 99 8.28 10.41 -9.84
CA ALA A 99 9.62 10.75 -9.34
C ALA A 99 10.66 10.81 -10.46
N ILE A 100 10.67 9.80 -11.34
CA ILE A 100 11.61 9.74 -12.46
C ILE A 100 11.30 10.84 -13.48
N LYS A 101 10.08 10.91 -14.02
CA LYS A 101 9.78 11.81 -15.15
C LYS A 101 9.73 13.30 -14.78
N LEU A 102 9.54 13.64 -13.50
CA LEU A 102 9.70 15.01 -13.02
C LEU A 102 11.19 15.41 -12.85
N SER A 103 12.08 14.44 -12.64
CA SER A 103 13.51 14.69 -12.40
C SER A 103 14.36 14.51 -13.67
N ARG A 104 14.03 13.51 -14.48
CA ARG A 104 14.70 13.07 -15.71
C ARG A 104 13.62 12.68 -16.75
N PRO A 105 13.12 13.65 -17.55
CA PRO A 105 11.98 13.43 -18.44
C PRO A 105 12.27 12.54 -19.66
N GLU A 106 13.52 12.47 -20.11
CA GLU A 106 13.97 11.56 -21.17
C GLU A 106 13.70 10.09 -20.82
#